data_AF-A0AAD9C5Q1-F1
#
_entry.id   AF-A0AAD9C5Q1-F1
#
_cell.length_a   1.000
_cell.length_b   1.000
_cell.length_c   1.000
_cell.angle_alpha   90.00
_cell.angle_beta   90.00
_cell.angle_gamma   90.00
#
_symmetry.space_group_name_H-M   'P 1'
#
loop_
_entity.id
_entity.type
_entity.pdbx_description
1 polymer ?
#
loop_
_entity_poly.entity_id
_entity_poly.type
_entity_poly.pdbx_seq_one_letter_code
_entity_poly.pdbx_strand_id
1 'polypeptide(L)'
;MGLRIYFDTLSHESGPIQFKENSTLLATNTKLFLAPLIQKSDPIQLKEVSTLRANNTKLSLENANMKRDNKNLTDQLGNLTQAYTVSESNVKNLSAGVEELKTRNQELETKTNNLTQQIQDMTTNWNELNVSRAQWSIDSYCKQPDKTNCHPCQRGWFHTEPSCYVINDPPWRTWEEAREDCKGKNSDLAVAHNPAEKRKSQKKLTM
;
A
#
# COMPACT_ATOMS: atom_id res chain seq x y z
N MET A 1 73.81 -34.45 -58.14
CA MET A 1 74.53 -33.17 -57.91
C MET A 1 73.65 -32.29 -57.04
N GLY A 2 74.07 -32.03 -55.81
CA GLY A 2 73.34 -31.14 -54.90
C GLY A 2 74.33 -30.63 -53.85
N LEU A 3 74.78 -29.39 -53.99
CA LEU A 3 75.60 -28.71 -52.99
C LEU A 3 74.72 -28.38 -51.78
N ARG A 4 75.04 -28.95 -50.62
CA ARG A 4 74.59 -28.43 -49.33
C ARG A 4 75.56 -27.32 -48.92
N ILE A 5 75.08 -26.09 -48.92
CA ILE A 5 75.80 -24.94 -48.36
C ILE A 5 75.48 -24.93 -46.86
N TYR A 6 76.49 -25.17 -46.03
CA TYR A 6 76.41 -24.85 -44.61
C TYR A 6 76.59 -23.34 -44.46
N PHE A 7 75.55 -22.65 -44.01
CA PHE A 7 75.68 -21.30 -43.49
C PHE A 7 76.06 -21.41 -42.02
N ASP A 8 77.35 -21.32 -41.71
CA ASP A 8 77.77 -20.94 -40.36
C ASP A 8 77.37 -19.48 -40.18
N THR A 9 76.33 -19.26 -39.37
CA THR A 9 76.01 -17.93 -38.87
C THR A 9 77.20 -17.45 -38.06
N LEU A 10 77.97 -16.50 -38.61
CA LEU A 10 78.80 -15.57 -37.85
C LEU A 10 77.86 -14.76 -36.95
N SER A 11 77.44 -15.37 -35.84
CA SER A 11 76.94 -14.64 -34.69
C SER A 11 78.10 -13.76 -34.23
N HIS A 12 78.04 -12.47 -34.55
CA HIS A 12 78.86 -11.46 -33.90
C HIS A 12 78.35 -11.34 -32.46
N GLU A 13 78.59 -12.39 -31.66
CA GLU A 13 78.51 -12.31 -30.21
C GLU A 13 79.54 -11.26 -29.81
N SER A 14 79.06 -10.12 -29.29
CA SER A 14 79.88 -9.16 -28.58
C SER A 14 80.48 -9.89 -27.37
N GLY A 15 81.64 -10.51 -27.57
CA GLY A 15 82.25 -11.42 -26.61
C GLY A 15 82.65 -10.74 -25.29
N PRO A 16 83.05 -11.53 -24.28
CA PRO A 16 83.42 -11.03 -22.94
C PRO A 16 84.55 -9.98 -22.94
N ILE A 17 85.33 -9.90 -24.02
CA ILE A 17 86.38 -8.89 -24.22
C ILE A 17 85.76 -7.51 -24.50
N GLN A 18 84.75 -7.42 -25.37
CA GLN A 18 84.01 -6.17 -25.63
C GLN A 18 83.31 -5.66 -24.37
N PHE A 19 82.76 -6.57 -23.56
CA PHE A 19 82.12 -6.21 -22.29
C PHE A 19 83.14 -5.70 -21.25
N LYS A 20 84.31 -6.34 -21.17
CA LYS A 20 85.43 -5.88 -20.33
C LYS A 20 85.96 -4.54 -20.80
N GLU A 21 86.18 -4.35 -22.10
CA GLU A 21 86.64 -3.07 -22.67
C GLU A 21 85.64 -1.95 -22.37
N ASN A 22 84.34 -2.19 -22.54
CA ASN A 22 83.32 -1.18 -22.26
C ASN A 22 83.22 -0.85 -20.76
N SER A 23 83.36 -1.85 -19.88
CA SER A 23 83.50 -1.67 -18.43
C SER A 23 84.75 -0.87 -18.06
N THR A 24 85.87 -1.17 -18.69
CA THR A 24 87.15 -0.52 -18.42
C THR A 24 87.12 0.92 -18.94
N LEU A 25 86.55 1.15 -20.11
CA LEU A 25 86.34 2.46 -20.72
C LEU A 25 85.39 3.30 -19.86
N LEU A 26 84.30 2.73 -19.33
CA LEU A 26 83.40 3.40 -18.40
C LEU A 26 84.14 3.81 -17.11
N ALA A 27 84.94 2.91 -16.52
CA ALA A 27 85.74 3.20 -15.33
C ALA A 27 86.78 4.31 -15.60
N THR A 28 87.39 4.28 -16.78
CA THR A 28 88.40 5.24 -17.24
C THR A 28 87.77 6.61 -17.47
N ASN A 29 86.63 6.65 -18.17
CA ASN A 29 85.88 7.87 -18.42
C ASN A 29 85.37 8.50 -17.12
N THR A 30 84.95 7.67 -16.16
CA THR A 30 84.52 8.14 -14.84
C THR A 30 85.66 8.79 -14.06
N LYS A 31 86.86 8.19 -14.11
CA LYS A 31 88.04 8.71 -13.43
C LYS A 31 88.63 9.97 -14.08
N LEU A 32 88.72 10.00 -15.40
CA LEU A 32 89.40 11.08 -16.14
C LEU A 32 88.52 12.31 -16.38
N PHE A 33 87.22 12.13 -16.54
CA PHE A 33 86.32 13.23 -16.92
C PHE A 33 85.31 13.57 -15.83
N LEU A 34 84.62 12.59 -15.24
CA LEU A 34 83.58 12.85 -14.25
C LEU A 34 84.12 13.26 -12.87
N ALA A 35 85.09 12.52 -12.33
CA ALA A 35 85.63 12.80 -10.99
C ALA A 35 86.26 14.21 -10.83
N PRO A 36 87.02 14.74 -11.80
CA PRO A 36 87.57 16.10 -11.72
C PRO A 36 86.50 17.18 -11.83
N LEU A 37 85.44 16.96 -12.62
CA LEU A 37 84.31 17.89 -12.72
C LEU A 37 83.53 17.96 -11.40
N ILE A 38 83.38 16.83 -10.71
CA ILE A 38 82.77 16.75 -9.38
C ILE A 38 83.65 17.48 -8.34
N GLN A 39 84.98 17.31 -8.38
CA GLN A 39 85.90 18.05 -7.50
C GLN A 39 85.93 19.57 -7.76
N LYS A 40 85.66 20.02 -9.00
CA LYS A 40 85.53 21.45 -9.34
C LYS A 40 84.18 22.05 -8.95
N SER A 41 83.18 21.24 -8.62
CA SER A 41 81.87 21.72 -8.19
C SER A 41 81.88 22.17 -6.73
N ASP A 42 81.22 23.28 -6.42
CA ASP A 42 81.15 23.83 -5.07
C ASP A 42 80.40 22.85 -4.13
N PRO A 43 80.99 22.41 -3.00
CA PRO A 43 80.35 21.52 -2.03
C PRO A 43 78.99 22.04 -1.53
N ILE A 44 78.81 23.37 -1.47
CA ILE A 44 77.55 24.00 -1.09
C ILE A 44 76.46 23.69 -2.13
N GLN A 45 76.79 23.81 -3.42
CA GLN A 45 75.89 23.49 -4.55
C GLN A 45 75.51 22.00 -4.55
N LEU A 46 76.44 21.11 -4.22
CA LEU A 46 76.18 19.66 -4.16
C LEU A 46 75.16 19.29 -3.07
N LYS A 47 75.25 19.93 -1.90
CA LYS A 47 74.32 19.74 -0.79
C LYS A 47 72.91 20.26 -1.13
N GLU A 48 72.83 21.39 -1.81
CA GLU A 48 71.57 21.98 -2.27
C GLU A 48 70.85 21.06 -3.27
N VAL A 49 71.58 20.51 -4.25
CA VAL A 49 71.05 19.51 -5.20
C VAL A 49 70.54 18.26 -4.50
N SER A 50 71.26 17.74 -3.49
CA SER A 50 70.82 16.57 -2.73
C SER A 50 69.52 16.83 -1.95
N THR A 51 69.39 18.03 -1.38
CA THR A 51 68.21 18.47 -0.62
C THR A 51 67.01 18.63 -1.56
N LEU A 52 67.21 19.28 -2.71
CA LEU A 52 66.20 19.44 -3.76
C LEU A 52 65.71 18.08 -4.27
N ARG A 53 66.61 17.10 -4.45
CA ARG A 53 66.24 15.74 -4.85
C ARG A 53 65.35 15.07 -3.82
N ALA A 54 65.71 15.14 -2.53
CA ALA A 54 64.89 14.58 -1.46
C ALA A 54 63.49 15.22 -1.42
N ASN A 55 63.42 16.55 -1.52
CA ASN A 55 62.14 17.27 -1.57
C ASN A 55 61.29 16.87 -2.78
N ASN A 56 61.89 16.74 -3.97
CA ASN A 56 61.19 16.26 -5.16
C ASN A 56 60.64 14.85 -4.99
N THR A 57 61.38 13.94 -4.37
CA THR A 57 60.88 12.58 -4.12
C THR A 57 59.68 12.59 -3.15
N LYS A 58 59.74 13.43 -2.11
CA LYS A 58 58.62 13.61 -1.16
C LYS A 58 57.38 14.18 -1.85
N LEU A 59 57.54 15.26 -2.62
CA LEU A 59 56.44 15.87 -3.39
C LEU A 59 55.83 14.90 -4.41
N SER A 60 56.66 14.05 -5.04
CA SER A 60 56.18 13.02 -5.96
C SER A 60 55.31 11.97 -5.26
N LEU A 61 55.68 11.57 -4.03
CA LEU A 61 54.88 10.63 -3.24
C LEU A 61 53.55 11.25 -2.79
N GLU A 62 53.59 12.50 -2.30
CA GLU A 62 52.38 13.25 -1.92
C GLU A 62 51.42 13.41 -3.12
N ASN A 63 51.94 13.74 -4.30
CA ASN A 63 51.16 13.82 -5.53
C ASN A 63 50.51 12.48 -5.92
N ALA A 64 51.23 11.36 -5.76
CA ALA A 64 50.68 10.04 -6.04
C ALA A 64 49.55 9.68 -5.06
N ASN A 65 49.70 10.03 -3.78
CA ASN A 65 48.66 9.82 -2.77
C ASN A 65 47.43 10.68 -3.07
N MET A 66 47.59 11.97 -3.35
CA MET A 66 46.47 12.85 -3.71
C MET A 66 45.71 12.36 -4.94
N LYS A 67 46.40 11.82 -5.96
CA LYS A 67 45.75 11.21 -7.12
C LYS A 67 44.89 10.00 -6.74
N ARG A 68 45.36 9.16 -5.80
CA ARG A 68 44.62 8.01 -5.30
C ARG A 68 43.36 8.46 -4.55
N ASP A 69 43.50 9.44 -3.66
CA ASP A 69 42.39 9.95 -2.87
C ASP A 69 41.33 10.62 -3.75
N ASN A 70 41.77 11.39 -4.75
CA ASN A 70 40.87 12.03 -5.72
C ASN A 70 40.10 11.00 -6.57
N LYS A 71 40.76 9.90 -6.96
CA LYS A 71 40.07 8.78 -7.62
C LYS A 71 39.02 8.17 -6.70
N ASN A 72 39.36 7.88 -5.44
CA ASN A 72 38.42 7.33 -4.48
C ASN A 72 37.21 8.25 -4.25
N LEU A 73 37.42 9.56 -4.15
CA LEU A 73 36.34 10.55 -4.05
C LEU A 73 35.46 10.57 -5.30
N THR A 74 36.06 10.43 -6.48
CA THR A 74 35.32 10.34 -7.75
C THR A 74 34.43 9.09 -7.78
N ASP A 75 34.96 7.95 -7.33
CA ASP A 75 34.22 6.68 -7.26
C ASP A 75 33.06 6.78 -6.24
N GLN A 76 33.31 7.37 -5.07
CA GLN A 76 32.28 7.63 -4.06
C GLN A 76 31.17 8.56 -4.56
N LEU A 77 31.55 9.60 -5.31
CA LEU A 77 30.60 10.52 -5.92
C LEU A 77 29.70 9.78 -6.92
N GLY A 78 30.28 8.92 -7.76
CA GLY A 78 29.52 8.08 -8.70
C GLY A 78 28.50 7.18 -7.99
N ASN A 79 28.91 6.50 -6.92
CA ASN A 79 28.02 5.67 -6.11
C ASN A 79 26.87 6.48 -5.49
N LEU A 80 27.18 7.67 -4.97
CA LEU A 80 26.17 8.56 -4.37
C LEU A 80 25.18 9.07 -5.41
N THR A 81 25.66 9.48 -6.59
CA THR A 81 24.81 9.88 -7.71
C THR A 81 23.87 8.75 -8.11
N GLN A 82 24.36 7.50 -8.18
CA GLN A 82 23.51 6.36 -8.51
C GLN A 82 22.45 6.11 -7.43
N ALA A 83 22.82 6.11 -6.16
CA ALA A 83 21.87 5.96 -5.05
C ALA A 83 20.79 7.08 -5.07
N TYR A 84 21.19 8.31 -5.38
CA TYR A 84 20.27 9.44 -5.51
C TYR A 84 19.26 9.22 -6.65
N THR A 85 19.70 8.80 -7.84
CA THR A 85 18.78 8.55 -8.97
C THR A 85 17.75 7.45 -8.67
N VAL A 86 18.17 6.39 -7.96
CA VAL A 86 17.25 5.33 -7.51
C VAL A 86 16.24 5.87 -6.52
N SER A 87 16.70 6.67 -5.54
CA SER A 87 15.82 7.30 -4.56
C SER A 87 14.80 8.24 -5.23
N GLU A 88 15.23 9.04 -6.20
CA GLU A 88 14.35 9.94 -6.96
C GLU A 88 13.27 9.15 -7.74
N SER A 89 13.65 8.04 -8.38
CA SER A 89 12.69 7.16 -9.06
C SER A 89 11.68 6.55 -8.10
N ASN A 90 12.11 6.15 -6.90
CA ASN A 90 11.22 5.58 -5.89
C ASN A 90 10.21 6.62 -5.41
N VAL A 91 10.66 7.86 -5.17
CA VAL A 91 9.76 8.97 -4.79
C VAL A 91 8.73 9.25 -5.88
N LYS A 92 9.12 9.27 -7.15
CA LYS A 92 8.19 9.43 -8.29
C LYS A 92 7.15 8.32 -8.34
N ASN A 93 7.56 7.06 -8.20
CA ASN A 93 6.65 5.92 -8.20
C ASN A 93 5.67 5.96 -7.02
N LEU A 94 6.16 6.27 -5.81
CA LEU A 94 5.30 6.42 -4.62
C LEU A 94 4.30 7.55 -4.79
N SER A 95 4.73 8.70 -5.33
CA SER A 95 3.85 9.84 -5.59
C SER A 95 2.74 9.48 -6.58
N ALA A 96 3.05 8.71 -7.63
CA ALA A 96 2.04 8.23 -8.58
C ALA A 96 1.02 7.30 -7.90
N GLY A 97 1.49 6.36 -7.07
CA GLY A 97 0.62 5.45 -6.32
C GLY A 97 -0.31 6.17 -5.34
N VAL A 98 0.15 7.25 -4.70
CA VAL A 98 -0.69 8.08 -3.82
C VAL A 98 -1.83 8.75 -4.59
N GLU A 99 -1.56 9.31 -5.77
CA GLU A 99 -2.62 9.95 -6.57
C GLU A 99 -3.62 8.92 -7.15
N GLU A 100 -3.18 7.72 -7.50
CA GLU A 100 -4.08 6.63 -7.91
C GLU A 100 -5.02 6.22 -6.76
N LEU A 101 -4.47 6.00 -5.56
CA LEU A 101 -5.27 5.64 -4.38
C LEU A 101 -6.27 6.74 -4.01
N LYS A 102 -5.86 8.00 -4.11
CA LYS A 102 -6.75 9.15 -3.89
C LYS A 102 -7.92 9.15 -4.86
N THR A 103 -7.67 8.90 -6.14
CA THR A 103 -8.71 8.81 -7.16
C THR A 103 -9.68 7.66 -6.86
N ARG A 104 -9.16 6.48 -6.52
CA ARG A 104 -10.00 5.31 -6.16
C ARG A 104 -10.85 5.57 -4.91
N ASN A 105 -10.33 6.29 -3.93
CA ASN A 105 -11.11 6.65 -2.73
C ASN A 105 -12.28 7.58 -3.08
N GLN A 106 -12.07 8.58 -3.94
CA GLN A 106 -13.15 9.47 -4.41
C GLN A 106 -14.24 8.70 -5.18
N GLU A 107 -13.85 7.72 -6.01
CA GLU A 107 -14.81 6.84 -6.69
C GLU A 107 -15.63 5.99 -5.71
N LEU A 108 -14.97 5.45 -4.67
CA LEU A 108 -15.64 4.67 -3.63
C LEU A 108 -16.59 5.51 -2.80
N GLU A 109 -16.22 6.74 -2.45
CA GLU A 109 -17.10 7.69 -1.77
C GLU A 109 -18.34 7.99 -2.62
N THR A 110 -18.15 8.24 -3.92
CA THR A 110 -19.27 8.48 -4.85
C THR A 110 -20.22 7.29 -4.92
N LYS A 111 -19.69 6.06 -5.02
CA LYS A 111 -20.49 4.83 -5.02
C LYS A 111 -21.23 4.63 -3.70
N THR A 112 -20.57 4.92 -2.58
CA THR A 112 -21.17 4.81 -1.24
C THR A 112 -22.33 5.78 -1.07
N ASN A 113 -22.17 7.02 -1.52
CA ASN A 113 -23.23 8.03 -1.47
C ASN A 113 -24.42 7.63 -2.37
N ASN A 114 -24.16 7.14 -3.58
CA ASN A 114 -25.21 6.67 -4.49
C ASN A 114 -26.00 5.49 -3.89
N LEU A 115 -25.32 4.47 -3.36
CA LEU A 115 -25.99 3.33 -2.72
C LEU A 115 -26.80 3.76 -1.49
N THR A 116 -26.27 4.69 -0.71
CA THR A 116 -26.99 5.26 0.44
C THR A 116 -28.27 5.95 0.01
N GLN A 117 -28.23 6.74 -1.07
CA GLN A 117 -29.42 7.39 -1.62
C GLN A 117 -30.45 6.36 -2.11
N GLN A 118 -30.01 5.32 -2.83
CA GLN A 118 -30.92 4.26 -3.29
C GLN A 118 -31.62 3.55 -2.12
N ILE A 119 -30.91 3.27 -1.03
CA ILE A 119 -31.49 2.67 0.17
C ILE A 119 -32.53 3.60 0.80
N GLN A 120 -32.24 4.90 0.90
CA GLN A 120 -33.17 5.89 1.43
C GLN A 120 -34.44 6.00 0.58
N ASP A 121 -34.28 6.05 -0.74
CA ASP A 121 -35.41 6.13 -1.68
C ASP A 121 -36.28 4.87 -1.58
N MET A 122 -35.67 3.68 -1.57
CA MET A 122 -36.38 2.42 -1.40
C MET A 122 -37.12 2.35 -0.06
N THR A 123 -36.50 2.80 1.02
CA THR A 123 -37.10 2.82 2.36
C THR A 123 -38.30 3.76 2.41
N THR A 124 -38.18 4.94 1.80
CA THR A 124 -39.25 5.94 1.73
C THR A 124 -40.44 5.41 0.95
N ASN A 125 -40.20 4.88 -0.26
CA ASN A 125 -41.24 4.29 -1.10
C ASN A 125 -41.94 3.11 -0.42
N TRP A 126 -41.19 2.26 0.29
CA TRP A 126 -41.76 1.14 1.04
C TRP A 126 -42.66 1.61 2.19
N ASN A 127 -42.23 2.64 2.93
CA ASN A 127 -43.04 3.24 3.99
C ASN A 127 -44.33 3.86 3.44
N GLU A 128 -44.25 4.64 2.35
CA GLU A 128 -45.41 5.25 1.71
C GLU A 128 -46.42 4.21 1.22
N LEU A 129 -45.93 3.13 0.62
CA LEU A 129 -46.78 2.02 0.16
C LEU A 129 -47.48 1.33 1.34
N ASN A 130 -46.78 1.10 2.45
CA ASN A 130 -47.37 0.48 3.63
C ASN A 130 -48.40 1.38 4.32
N VAL A 131 -48.12 2.68 4.45
CA VAL A 131 -49.09 3.65 4.98
C VAL A 131 -50.33 3.67 4.09
N SER A 132 -50.15 3.72 2.77
CA SER A 132 -51.25 3.66 1.82
C SER A 132 -52.06 2.37 1.99
N ARG A 133 -51.40 1.21 2.04
CA ARG A 133 -52.06 -0.08 2.22
C ARG A 133 -52.86 -0.18 3.53
N ALA A 134 -52.32 0.37 4.62
CA ALA A 134 -53.02 0.46 5.89
C ALA A 134 -54.27 1.35 5.76
N GLN A 135 -54.14 2.52 5.15
CA GLN A 135 -55.27 3.43 4.90
C GLN A 135 -56.35 2.78 4.04
N TRP A 136 -55.99 2.10 2.95
CA TRP A 136 -56.93 1.36 2.10
C TRP A 136 -57.69 0.26 2.87
N SER A 137 -57.02 -0.40 3.81
CA SER A 137 -57.64 -1.43 4.66
C SER A 137 -58.70 -0.82 5.59
N ILE A 138 -58.41 0.35 6.16
CA ILE A 138 -59.35 1.12 6.99
C ILE A 138 -60.52 1.62 6.13
N ASP A 139 -60.24 2.24 4.99
CA ASP A 139 -61.26 2.77 4.07
C ASP A 139 -62.22 1.67 3.60
N SER A 140 -61.70 0.52 3.18
CA SER A 140 -62.51 -0.63 2.76
C SER A 140 -63.43 -1.11 3.89
N TYR A 141 -62.92 -1.15 5.12
CA TYR A 141 -63.70 -1.52 6.29
C TYR A 141 -64.78 -0.49 6.66
N CYS A 142 -64.48 0.81 6.51
CA CYS A 142 -65.38 1.92 6.86
C CYS A 142 -66.38 2.29 5.74
N LYS A 143 -66.17 1.95 4.46
CA LYS A 143 -67.04 2.32 3.31
C LYS A 143 -68.35 1.49 3.19
N GLN A 144 -68.69 0.66 4.16
CA GLN A 144 -69.90 -0.16 4.07
C GLN A 144 -71.17 0.70 4.29
N PRO A 145 -72.17 0.64 3.39
CA PRO A 145 -73.30 1.59 3.33
C PRO A 145 -74.23 1.59 4.56
N ASP A 146 -74.16 0.57 5.42
CA ASP A 146 -74.90 0.51 6.69
C ASP A 146 -74.19 1.22 7.87
N LYS A 147 -72.99 1.79 7.65
CA LYS A 147 -72.11 2.30 8.71
C LYS A 147 -71.93 3.82 8.61
N THR A 148 -72.94 4.57 9.05
CA THR A 148 -72.76 6.02 9.30
C THR A 148 -71.71 6.29 10.39
N ASN A 149 -71.35 5.27 11.21
CA ASN A 149 -70.23 5.29 12.14
C ASN A 149 -69.28 4.12 11.84
N CYS A 150 -68.01 4.41 11.56
CA CYS A 150 -66.98 3.36 11.53
C CYS A 150 -66.75 2.85 12.97
N HIS A 151 -67.29 1.67 13.28
CA HIS A 151 -67.12 1.07 14.60
C HIS A 151 -65.74 0.41 14.71
N PRO A 152 -65.07 0.50 15.87
CA PRO A 152 -63.72 -0.06 16.06
C PRO A 152 -63.65 -1.58 15.89
N CYS A 153 -64.79 -2.28 15.91
CA CYS A 153 -64.87 -3.74 15.81
C CYS A 153 -65.79 -4.18 14.67
N GLN A 154 -65.42 -5.30 14.04
CA GLN A 154 -66.23 -5.97 13.01
C GLN A 154 -67.67 -6.22 13.50
N ARG A 155 -68.63 -6.34 12.57
CA ARG A 155 -70.03 -6.59 12.91
C ARG A 155 -70.15 -7.87 13.75
N GLY A 156 -70.88 -7.82 14.87
CA GLY A 156 -71.01 -8.94 15.81
C GLY A 156 -69.91 -9.02 16.87
N TRP A 157 -68.87 -8.19 16.76
CA TRP A 157 -67.82 -8.07 17.76
C TRP A 157 -68.08 -6.84 18.64
N PHE A 158 -67.82 -6.98 19.94
CA PHE A 158 -67.93 -5.88 20.88
C PHE A 158 -66.56 -5.31 21.22
N HIS A 159 -66.49 -3.98 21.29
CA HIS A 159 -65.28 -3.26 21.66
C HIS A 159 -65.09 -3.22 23.17
N THR A 160 -63.90 -3.62 23.62
CA THR A 160 -63.39 -3.37 24.97
C THR A 160 -61.94 -2.97 24.83
N GLU A 161 -61.65 -1.66 24.92
CA GLU A 161 -60.30 -1.12 24.69
C GLU A 161 -59.24 -1.92 25.47
N PRO A 162 -58.16 -2.38 24.80
CA PRO A 162 -57.73 -2.04 23.44
C PRO A 162 -58.23 -2.97 22.31
N SER A 163 -59.14 -3.92 22.58
CA SER A 163 -59.41 -5.04 21.67
C SER A 163 -60.89 -5.27 21.36
N CYS A 164 -61.14 -6.06 20.32
CA CYS A 164 -62.46 -6.55 19.93
C CYS A 164 -62.65 -8.00 20.38
N TYR A 165 -63.85 -8.32 20.85
CA TYR A 165 -64.17 -9.65 21.36
C TYR A 165 -65.49 -10.13 20.77
N VAL A 166 -65.62 -11.45 20.65
CA VAL A 166 -66.86 -12.13 20.31
C VAL A 166 -67.03 -13.30 21.26
N ILE A 167 -68.25 -13.52 21.73
CA ILE A 167 -68.60 -14.71 22.50
C ILE A 167 -69.35 -15.62 21.52
N ASN A 168 -68.82 -16.82 21.30
CA ASN A 168 -69.48 -17.81 20.46
C ASN A 168 -70.57 -18.52 21.28
N ASP A 169 -71.79 -18.59 20.74
CA ASP A 169 -72.92 -19.29 21.34
C ASP A 169 -72.81 -20.82 21.18
N PRO A 170 -73.57 -21.62 21.96
CA PRO A 170 -73.65 -23.08 21.80
C PRO A 170 -73.99 -23.52 20.35
N PRO A 171 -73.55 -24.72 19.91
CA PRO A 171 -72.88 -25.75 20.70
C PRO A 171 -71.41 -25.43 20.99
N TRP A 172 -70.98 -25.77 22.21
CA TRP A 172 -69.60 -25.56 22.65
C TRP A 172 -68.65 -26.46 21.88
N ARG A 173 -67.54 -25.87 21.44
CA ARG A 173 -66.46 -26.57 20.73
C ARG A 173 -65.40 -27.05 21.71
N THR A 174 -64.59 -28.02 21.27
CA THR A 174 -63.32 -28.31 21.96
C THR A 174 -62.41 -27.08 21.91
N TRP A 175 -61.41 -27.03 22.78
CA TRP A 175 -60.51 -25.87 22.85
C TRP A 175 -59.79 -25.63 21.52
N GLU A 176 -59.35 -26.71 20.87
CA GLU A 176 -58.68 -26.71 19.57
C GLU A 176 -59.61 -26.20 18.46
N GLU A 177 -60.84 -26.71 18.40
CA GLU A 177 -61.86 -26.29 17.42
C GLU A 177 -62.29 -24.84 17.61
N ALA A 178 -62.35 -24.36 18.85
CA ALA A 178 -62.65 -22.96 19.16
C ALA A 178 -61.50 -22.05 18.71
N ARG A 179 -60.25 -22.46 18.90
CA ARG A 179 -59.08 -21.69 18.47
C ARG A 179 -59.00 -21.59 16.94
N GLU A 180 -59.27 -22.68 16.23
CA GLU A 180 -59.29 -22.67 14.76
C GLU A 180 -60.47 -21.82 14.22
N ASP A 181 -61.63 -21.83 14.86
CA ASP A 181 -62.74 -20.91 14.53
C ASP A 181 -62.31 -19.44 14.67
N CYS A 182 -61.63 -19.09 15.76
CA CYS A 182 -61.08 -17.74 15.96
C CYS A 182 -60.08 -17.35 14.87
N LYS A 183 -59.12 -18.22 14.54
CA LYS A 183 -58.14 -17.95 13.47
C LYS A 183 -58.81 -17.73 12.12
N GLY A 184 -59.86 -18.50 11.81
CA GLY A 184 -60.66 -18.33 10.59
C GLY A 184 -61.35 -16.95 10.51
N LYS A 185 -61.62 -16.32 11.65
CA LYS A 185 -62.16 -14.95 11.77
C LYS A 185 -61.08 -13.88 11.91
N ASN A 186 -59.81 -14.23 11.64
CA ASN A 186 -58.67 -13.35 11.74
C ASN A 186 -58.43 -12.83 13.19
N SER A 187 -58.70 -13.70 14.18
CA SER A 187 -58.52 -13.45 15.62
C SER A 187 -57.84 -14.66 16.33
N ASP A 188 -57.67 -14.60 17.66
CA ASP A 188 -57.27 -15.76 18.49
C ASP A 188 -58.15 -15.80 19.76
N LEU A 189 -58.07 -16.89 20.54
CA LEU A 189 -58.77 -17.02 21.81
C LEU A 189 -58.35 -15.91 22.79
N ALA A 190 -59.33 -15.29 23.44
CA ALA A 190 -59.08 -14.22 24.40
C ALA A 190 -58.34 -14.75 25.64
N VAL A 191 -57.21 -14.13 25.97
CA VAL A 191 -56.43 -14.43 27.19
C VAL A 191 -56.49 -13.22 28.11
N ALA A 192 -57.05 -13.39 29.32
CA ALA A 192 -57.07 -12.34 30.33
C ALA A 192 -55.71 -12.28 31.04
N HIS A 193 -54.94 -11.23 30.81
CA HIS A 193 -53.57 -11.09 31.34
C HIS A 193 -53.56 -10.48 32.74
N ASN A 194 -54.64 -9.84 33.16
CA ASN A 194 -54.75 -9.26 34.49
C ASN A 194 -56.18 -9.39 35.07
N PRO A 195 -56.34 -9.25 36.41
CA PRO A 195 -57.66 -9.34 37.05
C PRO A 195 -58.67 -8.30 36.55
N ALA A 196 -58.22 -7.13 36.06
CA ALA A 196 -59.09 -6.09 35.53
C ALA A 196 -59.71 -6.51 34.18
N GLU A 197 -58.91 -7.07 33.27
CA GLU A 197 -59.35 -7.67 32.00
C GLU A 197 -60.28 -8.86 32.23
N LYS A 198 -59.94 -9.72 33.21
CA LYS A 198 -60.80 -10.84 33.61
C LYS A 198 -62.18 -10.35 34.06
N ARG A 199 -62.24 -9.29 34.88
CA ARG A 199 -63.51 -8.70 35.33
C ARG A 199 -64.29 -8.03 34.19
N LYS A 200 -63.62 -7.33 33.28
CA LYS A 200 -64.23 -6.66 32.13
C LYS A 200 -64.84 -7.66 31.13
N SER A 201 -64.12 -8.74 30.85
CA SER A 201 -64.62 -9.84 30.00
C SER A 201 -65.77 -10.60 30.68
N GLN A 202 -65.66 -10.92 31.97
CA GLN A 202 -66.69 -11.63 32.74
C GLN A 202 -68.00 -10.86 32.91
N LYS A 203 -67.98 -9.54 33.15
CA LYS A 203 -69.21 -8.74 33.32
C LYS A 203 -70.14 -8.76 32.10
N LYS A 204 -69.60 -9.04 30.91
CA LYS A 204 -70.33 -9.04 29.64
C LYS A 204 -70.75 -10.44 29.19
N LEU A 205 -70.30 -11.49 29.88
CA LEU A 205 -70.75 -12.89 29.74
C LEU A 205 -72.07 -13.17 30.51
N THR A 206 -72.53 -12.22 31.33
CA THR A 206 -73.69 -12.37 32.24
C THR A 206 -74.84 -11.38 31.97
N MET A 207 -74.81 -10.65 30.85
CA MET A 207 -75.95 -9.88 30.33
C MET A 207 -76.49 -10.55 29.08
#